data_AF-A0A3D2FNF5-F1
#
_entry.id   AF-A0A3D2FNF5-F1
#
_cell.length_a   1.000
_cell.length_b   1.000
_cell.length_c   1.000
_cell.angle_alpha   90.00
_cell.angle_beta   90.00
_cell.angle_gamma   90.00
#
_symmetry.space_group_name_H-M   'P 1'
#
loop_
_entity.id
_entity.type
_entity.pdbx_description
1 polymer ?
#
loop_
_entity_poly.entity_id
_entity_poly.type
_entity_poly.pdbx_seq_one_letter_code
_entity_poly.pdbx_strand_id
1 'polypeptide(L)'
;MKISDRIFSFTPKLFHHPQRVLFNSRTFDLEVFSDFPRDSVQSISLFYKTDMVPRYQEIPFDPHKKRFSYRYNPRKYPANTITYFFTISLTNGELYGTPVDSVGQLLPITKYLWDPRKYYKQRASFRN
;
A
#
# COMPACT_ATOMS: atom_id res chain seq x y z
N MET A 1 -11.69 28.02 -12.16
CA MET A 1 -11.53 26.68 -12.74
C MET A 1 -11.77 25.67 -11.63
N LYS A 2 -12.97 25.06 -11.56
CA LYS A 2 -13.26 24.03 -10.54
C LYS A 2 -12.55 22.76 -10.98
N ILE A 3 -11.55 22.34 -10.21
CA ILE A 3 -11.00 20.98 -10.32
C ILE A 3 -12.19 20.10 -9.91
N SER A 4 -12.83 19.43 -10.88
CA SER A 4 -13.82 18.40 -10.58
C SER A 4 -13.15 17.42 -9.60
N ASP A 5 -13.75 17.19 -8.44
CA ASP A 5 -13.26 16.24 -7.45
C ASP A 5 -13.05 14.87 -8.11
N ARG A 6 -11.84 14.61 -8.63
CA ARG A 6 -11.49 13.33 -9.22
C ARG A 6 -11.27 12.37 -8.06
N ILE A 7 -12.33 11.67 -7.74
CA ILE A 7 -12.42 10.68 -6.68
C ILE A 7 -11.87 9.35 -7.21
N PHE A 8 -11.13 8.61 -6.39
CA PHE A 8 -10.65 7.27 -6.77
C PHE A 8 -11.80 6.28 -6.72
N SER A 9 -12.00 5.50 -7.78
CA SER A 9 -13.00 4.44 -7.76
C SER A 9 -12.45 3.15 -7.14
N PHE A 10 -13.30 2.41 -6.44
CA PHE A 10 -13.00 1.03 -6.05
C PHE A 10 -13.13 0.12 -7.27
N THR A 11 -12.25 -0.88 -7.37
CA THR A 11 -12.40 -1.97 -8.34
C THR A 11 -11.75 -3.25 -7.80
N PRO A 12 -12.39 -4.42 -7.96
CA PRO A 12 -11.76 -5.68 -7.60
C PRO A 12 -10.57 -6.03 -8.52
N LYS A 13 -10.43 -5.35 -9.68
CA LYS A 13 -9.30 -5.52 -10.58
C LYS A 13 -7.99 -4.97 -10.02
N LEU A 14 -8.04 -4.12 -8.98
CA LEU A 14 -6.88 -3.62 -8.25
C LEU A 14 -6.89 -4.21 -6.83
N PHE A 15 -6.23 -5.36 -6.67
CA PHE A 15 -6.34 -6.18 -5.48
C PHE A 15 -5.09 -6.08 -4.60
N HIS A 16 -5.30 -5.73 -3.33
CA HIS A 16 -4.27 -5.75 -2.29
C HIS A 16 -4.75 -6.54 -1.07
N HIS A 17 -3.92 -7.46 -0.57
CA HIS A 17 -4.15 -8.12 0.71
C HIS A 17 -3.01 -7.77 1.69
N PRO A 18 -3.26 -6.92 2.69
CA PRO A 18 -2.21 -6.50 3.62
C PRO A 18 -1.76 -7.65 4.50
N GLN A 19 -0.44 -7.76 4.74
CA GLN A 19 0.08 -8.68 5.74
C GLN A 19 -0.51 -8.37 7.12
N ARG A 20 -0.87 -9.44 7.86
CA ARG A 20 -1.47 -9.30 9.19
C ARG A 20 -0.53 -8.58 10.16
N VAL A 21 0.76 -8.91 10.11
CA VAL A 21 1.80 -8.39 11.00
C VAL A 21 3.02 -8.03 10.17
N LEU A 22 3.60 -6.87 10.45
CA LEU A 22 4.90 -6.45 9.91
C LEU A 22 5.90 -6.37 11.07
N PHE A 23 7.15 -6.76 10.82
CA PHE A 23 8.20 -6.74 11.83
C PHE A 23 9.25 -5.68 11.52
N ASN A 24 9.80 -5.05 12.55
CA ASN A 24 10.85 -4.04 12.43
C ASN A 24 12.25 -4.62 12.09
N SER A 25 12.40 -5.95 12.06
CA SER A 25 13.70 -6.62 11.91
C SER A 25 13.80 -7.50 10.68
N ARG A 26 12.74 -7.57 9.85
CA ARG A 26 12.66 -8.41 8.64
C ARG A 26 12.12 -7.58 7.48
N THR A 27 12.67 -7.78 6.29
CA THR A 27 12.10 -7.20 5.07
C THR A 27 10.70 -7.73 4.82
N PHE A 28 9.83 -6.90 4.27
CA PHE A 28 8.49 -7.27 3.86
C PHE A 28 8.11 -6.56 2.56
N ASP A 29 7.18 -7.17 1.83
CA ASP A 29 6.73 -6.67 0.54
C ASP A 29 5.37 -5.97 0.71
N LEU A 30 5.27 -4.75 0.18
CA LEU A 30 4.01 -4.07 -0.07
C LEU A 30 3.62 -4.34 -1.52
N GLU A 31 2.54 -5.07 -1.72
CA GLU A 31 2.22 -5.68 -3.00
C GLU A 31 0.78 -5.46 -3.43
N VAL A 32 0.57 -5.12 -4.70
CA VAL A 32 -0.75 -5.02 -5.32
C VAL A 32 -0.77 -5.81 -6.64
N PHE A 33 -1.94 -6.31 -7.00
CA PHE A 33 -2.20 -7.02 -8.25
C PHE A 33 -3.17 -6.21 -9.10
N SER A 34 -2.95 -6.23 -10.41
CA SER A 34 -3.84 -5.62 -11.40
C SER A 34 -4.29 -6.64 -12.43
N ASP A 35 -5.59 -6.66 -12.72
CA ASP A 35 -6.16 -7.37 -13.86
C ASP A 35 -6.73 -6.44 -14.94
N PHE A 36 -6.13 -5.25 -15.07
CA PHE A 36 -6.34 -4.40 -16.24
C PHE A 36 -5.49 -4.89 -17.42
N PRO A 37 -5.97 -4.75 -18.68
CA PRO A 37 -5.13 -4.93 -19.86
C PRO A 37 -3.89 -4.05 -19.79
N ARG A 38 -2.71 -4.59 -20.10
CA ARG A 38 -1.42 -3.87 -19.95
C ARG A 38 -1.42 -2.55 -20.73
N ASP A 39 -1.96 -2.55 -21.95
CA ASP A 39 -2.00 -1.36 -22.81
C ASP A 39 -3.02 -0.30 -22.34
N SER A 40 -3.89 -0.65 -21.40
CA SER A 40 -4.82 0.30 -20.77
C SER A 40 -4.22 0.97 -19.53
N VAL A 41 -3.13 0.46 -18.95
CA VAL A 41 -2.54 1.03 -17.73
C VAL A 41 -1.58 2.15 -18.11
N GLN A 42 -1.92 3.37 -17.72
CA GLN A 42 -1.04 4.52 -17.90
C GLN A 42 0.01 4.61 -16.79
N SER A 43 -0.39 4.40 -15.53
CA SER A 43 0.53 4.41 -14.39
C SER A 43 -0.02 3.59 -13.23
N ILE A 44 0.87 3.11 -12.37
CA ILE A 44 0.54 2.43 -11.12
C ILE A 44 1.64 2.72 -10.10
N SER A 45 1.22 3.15 -8.91
CA SER A 45 2.15 3.64 -7.88
C SER A 45 1.74 3.15 -6.49
N LEU A 46 2.75 2.92 -5.65
CA LEU A 46 2.61 2.84 -4.20
C LEU A 46 2.91 4.23 -3.62
N PHE A 47 2.06 4.71 -2.74
CA PHE A 47 2.35 5.85 -1.89
C PHE A 47 2.53 5.38 -0.46
N TYR A 48 3.67 5.69 0.17
CA TYR A 48 3.89 5.34 1.57
C TYR A 48 4.59 6.44 2.36
N LYS A 49 4.36 6.46 3.67
CA LYS A 49 5.06 7.29 4.66
C LYS A 49 5.33 6.48 5.92
N THR A 50 6.21 6.99 6.78
CA THR A 50 6.48 6.43 8.10
C THR A 50 6.39 7.51 9.16
N ASP A 51 6.47 7.13 10.44
CA ASP A 51 6.63 8.08 11.54
C ASP A 51 7.94 8.87 11.47
N MET A 52 8.98 8.30 10.85
CA MET A 52 10.27 8.97 10.64
C MET A 52 10.27 9.89 9.40
N VAL A 53 9.49 9.57 8.38
CA VAL A 53 9.32 10.38 7.17
C VAL A 53 7.82 10.61 6.92
N PRO A 54 7.24 11.69 7.48
CA PRO A 54 5.78 11.85 7.58
C PRO A 54 5.12 12.31 6.27
N ARG A 55 5.91 12.61 5.23
CA ARG A 55 5.41 12.93 3.89
C ARG A 55 5.33 11.66 3.04
N TYR A 56 4.23 11.50 2.30
CA TYR A 56 4.11 10.42 1.32
C TYR A 56 5.19 10.50 0.26
N GLN A 57 5.87 9.39 0.05
CA GLN A 57 6.77 9.12 -1.06
C GLN A 57 6.01 8.29 -2.09
N GLU A 58 6.20 8.64 -3.36
CA GLU A 58 5.68 7.86 -4.48
C GLU A 58 6.74 6.87 -4.97
N ILE A 59 6.35 5.60 -5.10
CA ILE A 59 7.13 4.56 -5.75
C ILE A 59 6.36 4.13 -7.00
N PRO A 60 6.77 4.57 -8.20
CA PRO A 60 6.17 4.13 -9.44
C PRO A 60 6.56 2.68 -9.72
N PHE A 61 5.63 1.92 -10.30
CA PHE A 61 5.90 0.59 -10.79
C PHE A 61 5.89 0.53 -12.32
N ASP A 62 6.51 -0.51 -12.87
CA ASP A 62 6.44 -0.83 -14.29
C ASP A 62 5.01 -1.27 -14.67
N PRO A 63 4.26 -0.49 -15.47
CA PRO A 63 2.85 -0.75 -15.78
C PRO A 63 2.63 -2.00 -16.63
N HIS A 64 3.69 -2.57 -17.23
CA HIS A 64 3.60 -3.80 -18.02
C HIS A 64 3.55 -5.07 -17.17
N LYS A 65 3.57 -4.98 -15.83
CA LYS A 65 3.44 -6.14 -14.93
C LYS A 65 1.98 -6.39 -14.53
N LYS A 66 1.72 -7.52 -13.88
CA LYS A 66 0.43 -7.82 -13.21
C LYS A 66 0.53 -7.87 -11.68
N ARG A 67 1.76 -8.00 -11.17
CA ARG A 67 2.12 -8.04 -9.75
C ARG A 67 3.16 -6.95 -9.52
N PHE A 68 2.84 -6.01 -8.64
CA PHE A 68 3.66 -4.84 -8.36
C PHE A 68 4.03 -4.89 -6.88
N SER A 69 5.33 -4.94 -6.59
CA SER A 69 5.82 -5.24 -5.25
C SER A 69 6.99 -4.33 -4.92
N TYR A 70 6.91 -3.70 -3.76
CA TYR A 70 7.98 -2.89 -3.18
C TYR A 70 8.46 -3.55 -1.88
N ARG A 71 9.75 -3.89 -1.84
CA ARG A 71 10.39 -4.53 -0.68
C ARG A 71 10.92 -3.48 0.28
N TYR A 72 10.22 -3.29 1.39
CA TYR A 72 10.66 -2.41 2.46
C TYR A 72 11.68 -3.12 3.37
N ASN A 73 12.78 -2.43 3.69
CA ASN A 73 13.78 -2.92 4.63
C ASN A 73 13.79 -2.07 5.91
N PRO A 74 13.18 -2.54 7.01
CA PRO A 74 13.10 -1.78 8.25
C PRO A 74 14.44 -1.67 8.98
N ARG A 75 15.45 -2.46 8.62
CA ARG A 75 16.82 -2.27 9.15
C ARG A 75 17.55 -1.13 8.45
N LYS A 76 17.25 -0.90 7.16
CA LYS A 76 17.83 0.21 6.39
C LYS A 76 17.08 1.51 6.64
N TYR A 77 15.76 1.42 6.78
CA TYR A 77 14.86 2.55 7.04
C TYR A 77 14.04 2.23 8.30
N PRO A 78 14.59 2.47 9.50
CA PRO A 78 13.89 2.20 10.75
C PRO A 78 12.66 3.10 10.91
N ALA A 79 11.58 2.53 11.42
CA ALA A 79 10.30 3.20 11.69
C ALA A 79 9.49 2.37 12.69
N ASN A 80 8.55 2.99 13.41
CA ASN A 80 7.57 2.27 14.23
C ASN A 80 6.26 2.03 13.48
N THR A 81 5.93 2.88 12.51
CA THR A 81 4.73 2.76 11.70
C THR A 81 5.00 2.97 10.23
N ILE A 82 4.20 2.31 9.40
CA ILE A 82 4.14 2.56 7.96
C ILE A 82 2.68 2.75 7.56
N THR A 83 2.42 3.81 6.80
CA THR A 83 1.10 4.12 6.24
C THR A 83 1.20 4.14 4.73
N TYR A 84 0.32 3.42 4.03
CA TYR A 84 0.42 3.30 2.57
C TYR A 84 -0.92 3.04 1.86
N PHE A 85 -0.94 3.31 0.56
CA PHE A 85 -2.03 2.97 -0.38
C PHE A 85 -1.48 2.80 -1.79
N PHE A 86 -2.27 2.24 -2.70
CA PHE A 86 -1.92 2.08 -4.11
C PHE A 86 -2.91 2.84 -5.00
N THR A 87 -2.42 3.31 -6.15
CA THR A 87 -3.25 3.91 -7.19
C THR A 87 -2.91 3.31 -8.55
N ILE A 88 -3.88 3.34 -9.45
CA ILE A 88 -3.70 3.04 -10.87
C ILE A 88 -4.48 4.05 -11.70
N SER A 89 -3.85 4.56 -12.75
CA SER A 89 -4.50 5.39 -13.77
C SER A 89 -4.56 4.65 -15.09
N LEU A 90 -5.70 4.71 -15.76
CA LEU A 90 -5.87 4.13 -17.08
C LEU A 90 -5.70 5.18 -18.17
N THR A 91 -5.38 4.74 -19.39
CA THR A 91 -5.18 5.60 -20.57
C THR A 91 -6.45 6.34 -20.99
N ASN A 92 -7.62 5.84 -20.62
CA ASN A 92 -8.91 6.51 -20.82
C ASN A 92 -9.25 7.55 -19.72
N GLY A 93 -8.33 7.78 -18.77
CA GLY A 93 -8.47 8.78 -17.70
C GLY A 93 -9.14 8.28 -16.43
N GLU A 94 -9.58 7.01 -16.37
CA GLU A 94 -10.12 6.42 -15.14
C GLU A 94 -9.02 6.27 -14.06
N LEU A 95 -9.41 6.52 -12.81
CA LEU A 95 -8.53 6.47 -11.64
C LEU A 95 -9.11 5.53 -10.59
N TYR A 96 -8.31 4.55 -10.18
CA TYR A 96 -8.66 3.61 -9.13
C TYR A 96 -7.63 3.63 -8.01
N GLY A 97 -8.08 3.31 -6.80
CA GLY A 97 -7.24 3.25 -5.61
C GLY A 97 -7.58 2.05 -4.74
N THR A 98 -6.62 1.61 -3.93
CA THR A 98 -6.88 0.61 -2.90
C THR A 98 -6.03 0.84 -1.64
N PRO A 99 -6.66 0.86 -0.44
CA PRO A 99 -8.11 0.84 -0.21
C PRO A 99 -8.75 2.20 -0.48
N VAL A 100 -10.03 2.19 -0.83
CA VAL A 100 -10.89 3.38 -0.91
C VAL A 100 -12.21 3.09 -0.19
N ASP A 101 -12.90 4.12 0.29
CA ASP A 101 -14.23 4.01 0.88
C ASP A 101 -15.36 4.02 -0.18
N SER A 102 -16.62 4.00 0.27
CA SER A 102 -17.79 3.97 -0.61
C SER A 102 -18.00 5.27 -1.41
N VAL A 103 -17.36 6.37 -1.01
CA VAL A 103 -17.38 7.65 -1.71
C VAL A 103 -16.06 7.92 -2.42
N GLY A 104 -15.18 6.91 -2.51
CA GLY A 104 -13.92 6.92 -3.24
C GLY A 104 -12.80 7.77 -2.61
N GLN A 105 -12.89 8.08 -1.32
CA GLN A 105 -11.75 8.61 -0.57
C GLN A 105 -10.76 7.48 -0.30
N LEU A 106 -9.47 7.77 -0.46
CA LEU A 106 -8.42 6.82 -0.09
C LEU A 106 -8.47 6.56 1.41
N LEU A 107 -8.32 5.28 1.78
CA LEU A 107 -8.19 4.84 3.16
C LEU A 107 -6.83 4.19 3.37
N PRO A 108 -5.75 4.98 3.57
CA PRO A 108 -4.42 4.43 3.72
C PRO A 108 -4.32 3.42 4.87
N ILE A 109 -3.68 2.28 4.59
CA ILE A 109 -3.45 1.23 5.57
C ILE A 109 -2.29 1.67 6.47
N THR A 110 -2.54 1.75 7.78
CA THR A 110 -1.49 1.97 8.77
C THR A 110 -1.16 0.67 9.50
N LYS A 111 0.13 0.33 9.58
CA LYS A 111 0.66 -0.85 10.27
C LYS A 111 1.76 -0.46 11.25
N TYR A 112 1.75 -1.09 12.43
CA TYR A 112 2.88 -1.06 13.35
C TYR A 112 3.95 -2.06 12.91
N LEU A 113 5.21 -1.66 13.00
CA LEU A 113 6.37 -2.52 12.78
C LEU A 113 6.81 -3.12 14.11
N TRP A 114 6.38 -4.35 14.36
CA TRP A 114 6.56 -4.98 15.67
C TRP A 114 7.99 -5.50 15.88
N ASP A 115 8.47 -5.41 17.12
CA ASP A 115 9.56 -6.27 17.57
C ASP A 115 9.05 -7.72 17.63
N PRO A 116 9.68 -8.69 16.93
CA PRO A 116 9.20 -10.06 16.91
C PRO A 116 9.16 -10.71 18.30
N ARG A 117 10.15 -10.44 19.16
CA ARG A 117 10.22 -11.03 20.50
C ARG A 117 9.06 -10.53 21.35
N LYS A 118 8.79 -9.22 21.32
CA LYS A 118 7.64 -8.62 22.02
C LYS A 118 6.32 -9.19 21.50
N TYR A 119 6.16 -9.27 20.19
CA TYR A 119 4.94 -9.78 19.55
C TYR A 119 4.62 -11.22 19.97
N TYR A 120 5.60 -12.14 19.88
CA TYR A 120 5.36 -13.55 20.23
C TYR A 120 5.19 -13.75 21.73
N LYS A 121 5.90 -12.99 22.59
CA LYS A 121 5.69 -13.02 24.05
C LYS A 121 4.26 -12.61 24.40
N GLN A 122 3.75 -11.54 23.80
CA GLN A 122 2.38 -11.07 23.99
C GLN A 122 1.34 -12.08 23.46
N ARG A 123 1.59 -12.72 22.32
CA ARG A 123 0.69 -13.78 21.83
C ARG A 123 0.65 -15.02 22.71
N ALA A 124 1.77 -15.37 23.33
CA ALA A 124 1.83 -16.50 24.25
C ALA A 124 1.03 -16.21 25.54
N SER A 125 1.05 -14.97 26.05
CA SER A 125 0.29 -14.62 27.27
C SER A 125 -1.23 -14.65 27.09
N PHE A 126 -1.74 -14.53 25.87
CA PHE A 126 -3.19 -14.65 25.60
C PHE A 126 -3.68 -16.10 25.46
N ARG A 127 -2.77 -17.09 25.50
CA ARG A 127 -3.10 -18.52 25.40
C ARG A 127 -3.10 -19.23 26.75
N ASN A 128 -2.64 -18.56 27.81
CA ASN A 128 -2.62 -19.03 29.19
C ASN A 128 -3.72 -18.33 29.97
#